data_AF-G6YSG6-F1
#
_entry.id   AF-G6YSG6-F1
#
_cell.length_a   1.000
_cell.length_b   1.000
_cell.length_c   1.000
_cell.angle_alpha   90.00
_cell.angle_beta   90.00
_cell.angle_gamma   90.00
#
_symmetry.space_group_name_H-M   'P 1'
#
loop_
_entity.id
_entity.type
_entity.pdbx_description
1 polymer ?
#
loop_
_entity_poly.entity_id
_entity_poly.type
_entity_poly.pdbx_seq_one_letter_code
_entity_poly.pdbx_strand_id
1 'polypeptide(L)'
;MGFKDLVAKLDDILGDHDKGKSLELEELKRLEERLVEKQEKYRDRLTSGAPGETPAQTEVRLRVVEAQLAKLRELMEEASP
;
A
#
# COMPACT_ATOMS: atom_id res chain seq x y z
N MET A 1 -8.62 -0.58 -7.67
CA MET A 1 -8.47 0.51 -6.68
C MET A 1 -7.52 1.56 -7.21
N GLY A 2 -7.89 2.83 -7.02
CA GLY A 2 -7.00 3.96 -7.17
C GLY A 2 -6.03 4.06 -5.99
N PHE A 3 -5.10 5.01 -6.06
CA PHE A 3 -4.15 5.30 -4.98
C PHE A 3 -4.86 5.64 -3.66
N LYS A 4 -5.87 6.52 -3.71
CA LYS A 4 -6.61 6.94 -2.52
C LYS A 4 -7.33 5.79 -1.82
N ASP A 5 -7.87 4.85 -2.59
CA ASP A 5 -8.57 3.69 -2.02
C ASP A 5 -7.60 2.78 -1.25
N LEU A 6 -6.36 2.64 -1.72
CA LEU A 6 -5.33 1.84 -1.03
C LEU A 6 -4.85 2.50 0.25
N VAL A 7 -4.73 3.83 0.26
CA VAL A 7 -4.43 4.61 1.48
C VAL A 7 -5.54 4.42 2.49
N ALA A 8 -6.79 4.70 2.11
CA ALA A 8 -7.95 4.56 2.98
C ALA A 8 -8.10 3.12 3.50
N LYS A 9 -7.84 2.11 2.67
CA LYS A 9 -7.98 0.72 3.10
C LYS A 9 -7.00 0.32 4.19
N LEU A 10 -5.75 0.81 4.14
CA LEU A 10 -4.79 0.56 5.21
C LEU A 10 -5.16 1.33 6.47
N ASP A 11 -5.61 2.59 6.34
CA ASP A 11 -6.07 3.39 7.48
C ASP A 11 -7.26 2.73 8.19
N ASP A 12 -8.20 2.15 7.44
CA ASP A 12 -9.33 1.39 7.98
C ASP A 12 -8.85 0.15 8.76
N ILE A 13 -7.91 -0.61 8.23
CA ILE A 13 -7.34 -1.80 8.88
C ILE A 13 -6.62 -1.41 10.17
N LEU A 14 -5.80 -0.35 10.14
CA LEU A 14 -5.11 0.17 11.33
C LEU A 14 -6.12 0.64 12.38
N GLY A 15 -7.13 1.41 11.98
CA GLY A 15 -8.17 1.89 12.88
C GLY A 15 -9.04 0.78 13.47
N ASP A 16 -9.17 -0.35 12.78
CA ASP A 16 -9.83 -1.55 13.30
C ASP A 16 -8.93 -2.34 14.26
N HIS A 17 -7.64 -2.47 13.94
CA HIS A 17 -6.64 -3.09 14.82
C HIS A 17 -6.48 -2.33 16.14
N ASP A 18 -6.41 -1.00 16.09
CA ASP A 18 -6.33 -0.14 17.27
C ASP A 18 -7.56 -0.25 18.19
N LYS A 19 -8.71 -0.67 17.64
CA LYS A 19 -9.94 -0.99 18.41
C LYS A 19 -9.93 -2.40 18.99
N GLY A 20 -8.84 -3.16 18.82
CA GLY A 20 -8.69 -4.53 19.28
C GLY A 20 -9.37 -5.57 18.39
N LYS A 21 -9.70 -5.25 17.13
CA LYS A 21 -10.18 -6.26 16.19
C LYS A 21 -9.00 -7.10 15.68
N SER A 22 -9.25 -8.39 15.48
CA SER A 22 -8.27 -9.31 14.91
C SER A 22 -7.90 -8.91 13.48
N LEU A 23 -6.61 -8.96 13.18
CA LEU A 23 -6.09 -8.82 11.82
C LEU A 23 -6.40 -10.06 11.00
N GLU A 24 -7.11 -9.90 9.88
CA GLU A 24 -7.31 -11.00 8.94
C GLU A 24 -6.10 -11.11 8.00
N LEU A 25 -5.26 -12.13 8.22
CA LEU A 25 -4.03 -12.32 7.43
C LEU A 25 -4.30 -12.42 5.91
N GLU A 26 -5.44 -12.98 5.50
CA GLU A 26 -5.82 -13.03 4.09
C GLU A 26 -6.12 -11.63 3.52
N GLU A 27 -6.76 -10.76 4.30
CA GLU A 27 -7.01 -9.38 3.91
C GLU A 27 -5.71 -8.58 3.78
N LEU A 28 -4.78 -8.78 4.72
CA LEU A 28 -3.46 -8.15 4.67
C LEU A 28 -2.69 -8.60 3.42
N LYS A 29 -2.67 -9.90 3.09
CA LYS A 29 -2.03 -10.42 1.88
C LYS A 29 -2.62 -9.84 0.59
N ARG A 30 -3.95 -9.77 0.50
CA ARG A 30 -4.64 -9.17 -0.65
C ARG A 30 -4.31 -7.68 -0.81
N LEU A 31 -4.11 -6.96 0.29
CA LEU A 31 -3.67 -5.56 0.25
C LEU A 31 -2.21 -5.45 -0.19
N GLU A 32 -1.34 -6.36 0.26
CA GLU A 32 0.08 -6.40 -0.11
C GLU A 32 0.24 -6.55 -1.62
N GLU A 33 -0.43 -7.54 -2.22
CA GLU A 33 -0.40 -7.79 -3.67
C GLU A 33 -0.75 -6.53 -4.48
N ARG A 34 -1.80 -5.81 -4.05
CA ARG A 34 -2.26 -4.59 -4.72
C ARG A 34 -1.27 -3.43 -4.58
N LEU A 35 -0.63 -3.31 -3.42
CA LEU A 35 0.38 -2.29 -3.17
C LEU A 35 1.65 -2.57 -3.97
N VAL A 36 2.08 -3.84 -4.07
CA VAL A 36 3.21 -4.26 -4.92
C VAL A 36 2.93 -3.95 -6.39
N GLU A 37 1.75 -4.31 -6.91
CA GLU A 37 1.36 -3.99 -8.29
C GLU A 37 1.40 -2.47 -8.55
N LYS A 38 0.99 -1.65 -7.57
CA LYS A 38 1.08 -0.19 -7.68
C LYS A 38 2.51 0.34 -7.64
N GLN A 39 3.35 -0.22 -6.77
CA GLN A 39 4.76 0.13 -6.68
C GLN A 39 5.45 -0.10 -8.03
N GLU A 40 5.23 -1.26 -8.65
CA GLU A 40 5.77 -1.60 -9.97
C GLU A 40 5.31 -0.61 -11.05
N LYS A 41 4.01 -0.30 -11.10
CA LYS A 41 3.46 0.69 -12.04
C LYS A 41 4.06 2.09 -11.87
N TYR A 42 4.35 2.52 -10.64
CA TYR A 42 4.98 3.81 -10.41
C TYR A 42 6.46 3.81 -10.80
N ARG A 43 7.20 2.72 -10.52
CA ARG A 43 8.59 2.55 -10.97
C ARG A 43 8.70 2.52 -12.49
N ASP A 44 7.82 1.78 -13.16
CA ASP A 44 7.73 1.72 -14.62
C ASP A 44 7.43 3.10 -15.21
N ARG A 45 6.45 3.83 -14.65
CA ARG A 45 6.12 5.19 -15.10
C ARG A 45 7.30 6.15 -14.97
N LEU A 46 8.04 6.10 -13.86
CA LEU A 46 9.22 6.95 -13.66
C LEU A 46 10.35 6.62 -14.64
N THR A 47 10.46 5.36 -15.06
CA THR A 47 11.51 4.89 -15.99
C THR A 47 11.14 5.16 -17.45
N SER A 48 9.88 4.92 -17.82
CA SER A 48 9.38 5.05 -19.20
C SER A 48 9.03 6.49 -19.58
N GLY A 49 8.91 7.41 -18.61
CA GLY A 49 8.47 8.78 -18.85
C GLY A 49 7.02 8.85 -19.36
N ALA A 50 6.19 7.85 -19.02
CA ALA A 50 4.84 7.73 -19.55
C ALA A 50 4.00 9.00 -19.32
N PRO A 51 3.21 9.44 -20.31
CA PRO A 51 2.41 10.64 -20.21
C PRO A 51 1.34 10.52 -19.11
N GLY A 52 1.09 11.62 -18.40
CA GLY A 52 0.11 11.68 -17.32
C GLY A 52 0.59 12.55 -16.16
N GLU A 53 0.70 11.94 -14.97
CA GLU A 53 1.22 12.60 -13.78
C GLU A 53 2.69 13.02 -13.93
N THR A 54 3.05 14.12 -13.29
CA THR A 54 4.45 14.56 -13.25
C THR A 54 5.32 13.53 -12.52
N PRO A 55 6.63 13.42 -12.84
CA PRO A 55 7.56 12.56 -12.11
C PRO A 55 7.54 12.83 -10.60
N ALA A 56 7.56 14.10 -10.18
CA ALA A 56 7.51 14.49 -8.78
C ALA A 56 6.25 13.98 -8.05
N GLN A 57 5.07 14.04 -8.69
CA GLN A 57 3.84 13.48 -8.12
C GLN A 57 3.90 11.95 -8.03
N THR A 58 4.46 11.30 -9.06
CA THR A 58 4.62 9.84 -9.09
C THR A 58 5.57 9.37 -7.99
N GLU A 59 6.67 10.08 -7.75
CA GLU A 59 7.61 9.81 -6.66
C GLU A 59 6.95 9.92 -5.28
N VAL A 60 6.14 10.96 -5.05
CA VAL A 60 5.43 11.11 -3.78
C VAL A 60 4.49 9.93 -3.54
N ARG A 61 3.73 9.51 -4.57
CA ARG A 61 2.85 8.35 -4.46
C ARG A 61 3.62 7.05 -4.26
N LEU A 62 4.78 6.88 -4.92
CA LEU A 62 5.65 5.74 -4.73
C LEU A 62 6.13 5.64 -3.28
N ARG A 63 6.61 6.75 -2.69
CA ARG A 63 7.04 6.77 -1.28
C ARG A 63 5.92 6.42 -0.32
N VAL A 64 4.70 6.88 -0.58
CA VAL A 64 3.53 6.51 0.23
C VAL A 64 3.26 5.01 0.12
N VAL A 65 3.21 4.45 -1.09
CA VAL A 65 3.02 3.00 -1.29
C VAL A 65 4.11 2.18 -0.61
N GLU A 66 5.37 2.64 -0.67
CA GLU A 66 6.49 1.98 0.01
C GLU A 66 6.35 2.01 1.54
N ALA A 67 5.92 3.14 2.10
CA ALA A 67 5.62 3.24 3.54
C ALA A 67 4.43 2.34 3.94
N GLN A 68 3.39 2.27 3.11
CA GLN A 68 2.25 1.38 3.34
C GLN A 68 2.66 -0.10 3.32
N LEU A 69 3.50 -0.50 2.36
CA LEU A 69 4.04 -1.87 2.28
C LEU A 69 4.88 -2.22 3.52
N ALA A 70 5.73 -1.30 3.97
CA ALA A 70 6.50 -1.50 5.19
C ALA A 70 5.57 -1.72 6.39
N LYS A 71 4.57 -0.85 6.58
CA LYS A 71 3.64 -0.99 7.70
C LYS A 71 2.80 -2.28 7.62
N LEU A 72 2.37 -2.65 6.42
CA LEU A 72 1.58 -3.85 6.21
C LEU A 72 2.35 -5.12 6.57
N ARG A 73 3.67 -5.17 6.28
CA ARG A 73 4.53 -6.30 6.65
C ARG A 73 4.69 -6.42 8.15
N GLU A 74 4.82 -5.31 8.88
CA GLU A 74 4.80 -5.32 10.35
C GLU A 74 3.49 -5.93 10.87
N LEU A 75 2.33 -5.51 10.33
CA LEU A 75 1.04 -6.07 10.73
C LEU A 75 0.90 -7.56 10.41
N MET A 76 1.46 -8.00 9.28
CA MET A 76 1.44 -9.43 8.91
C MET A 76 2.34 -10.28 9.83
N GLU A 77 3.48 -9.74 10.27
CA GLU A 77 4.33 -10.37 11.28
C GLU A 77 3.63 -10.45 12.63
N GLU A 78 2.95 -9.39 13.06
CA GLU A 78 2.13 -9.37 14.29
C GLU A 78 0.95 -10.36 14.22
N ALA A 79 0.34 -10.52 13.04
CA ALA A 79 -0.77 -11.46 12.81
C ALA A 79 -0.32 -12.92 12.60
N SER A 80 0.98 -13.18 12.47
CA SER A 80 1.51 -14.54 12.32
C SER A 80 1.59 -15.21 13.71
N PRO A 81 0.95 -16.38 13.90
CA PRO A 81 0.96 -17.09 15.18
C PRO A 81 2.32 -17.69 15.56
#